data_AF-S0KX40-F1
#
_entry.id   AF-S0KX40-F1
#
_cell.length_a   1.000
_cell.length_b   1.000
_cell.length_c   1.000
_cell.angle_alpha   90.00
_cell.angle_beta   90.00
_cell.angle_gamma   90.00
#
_symmetry.space_group_name_H-M   'P 1'
#
loop_
_entity.id
_entity.type
_entity.pdbx_description
1 polymer ?
#
loop_
_entity_poly.entity_id
_entity_poly.type
_entity_poly.pdbx_seq_one_letter_code
_entity_poly.pdbx_strand_id
1 'polypeptide(L)'
;MKKVILGIAFLLALTGCTSKEASIDITKNQDEGIYDYIYGKSDETIKSVSGEDQAGNTLNVDVAGKEFQAAVPALLNDQSLDLKIEYSNGNESNQKIKLKGRLAIDEYPNFVALMNDRIVQTNDKAKTEFPFTVEDGITTVSDVNGVKTNINVQDGKILGINMTSESDVDKEMATIIVAFQESYHANNEGVSDAYNNALDSKKKTSFESNGFKFTFEKNGNELFADIAKVK
;
A
#
# COMPACT_ATOMS: atom_id res chain seq x y z
N MET A 1 -75.01 32.54 7.87
CA MET A 1 -73.56 32.86 7.97
C MET A 1 -72.79 31.95 7.02
N LYS A 2 -71.92 32.55 6.21
CA LYS A 2 -70.72 32.05 5.52
C LYS A 2 -70.80 30.82 4.58
N LYS A 3 -70.66 31.14 3.28
CA LYS A 3 -70.06 30.33 2.20
C LYS A 3 -68.57 30.08 2.48
N VAL A 4 -68.02 28.91 2.11
CA VAL A 4 -66.62 28.70 1.63
C VAL A 4 -66.63 27.38 0.83
N ILE A 5 -66.66 27.42 -0.51
CA ILE A 5 -65.55 27.42 -1.49
C ILE A 5 -64.79 26.08 -1.52
N LEU A 6 -65.10 25.34 -2.59
CA LEU A 6 -64.48 24.14 -3.09
C LEU A 6 -63.31 24.54 -4.03
N GLY A 7 -62.18 23.84 -3.90
CA GLY A 7 -61.27 23.58 -5.02
C GLY A 7 -60.11 24.56 -5.21
N ILE A 8 -58.90 24.07 -4.99
CA ILE A 8 -57.81 23.96 -5.99
C ILE A 8 -56.85 22.91 -5.40
N ALA A 9 -56.92 21.69 -5.92
CA ALA A 9 -55.90 20.67 -5.68
C ALA A 9 -54.75 20.97 -6.66
N PHE A 10 -53.70 21.60 -6.15
CA PHE A 10 -52.45 21.80 -6.86
C PHE A 10 -51.71 20.45 -6.88
N LEU A 11 -51.84 19.71 -7.98
CA LEU A 11 -51.00 18.55 -8.28
C LEU A 11 -49.58 19.08 -8.57
N LEU A 12 -48.77 19.19 -7.52
CA LEU A 12 -47.32 19.26 -7.66
C LEU A 12 -46.86 17.93 -8.26
N ALA A 13 -46.68 17.92 -9.59
CA ALA A 13 -45.85 16.94 -10.25
C ALA A 13 -44.41 17.17 -9.78
N LEU A 14 -44.05 16.58 -8.64
CA LEU A 14 -42.67 16.31 -8.29
C LEU A 14 -42.20 15.26 -9.31
N THR A 15 -41.72 15.72 -10.47
CA THR A 15 -40.81 14.94 -11.28
C THR A 15 -39.57 14.73 -10.42
N GLY A 16 -39.60 13.69 -9.60
CA GLY A 16 -38.42 13.17 -8.93
C GLY A 16 -37.47 12.73 -10.03
N CYS A 17 -36.57 13.63 -10.44
CA CYS A 17 -35.32 13.25 -11.05
C CYS A 17 -34.68 12.29 -10.07
N THR A 18 -34.83 10.99 -10.34
CA THR A 18 -34.05 9.94 -9.72
C THR A 18 -32.64 10.17 -10.27
N SER A 19 -31.91 11.12 -9.67
CA SER A 19 -30.50 11.28 -9.94
C SER A 19 -29.86 9.95 -9.61
N LYS A 20 -29.44 9.22 -10.64
CA LYS A 20 -28.77 7.94 -10.50
C LYS A 20 -27.64 8.15 -9.49
N GLU A 21 -27.72 7.47 -8.36
CA GLU A 21 -26.70 7.55 -7.33
C GLU A 21 -25.40 7.02 -7.94
N ALA A 22 -24.32 7.79 -7.83
CA ALA A 22 -23.05 7.44 -8.42
C ALA A 22 -22.55 6.14 -7.78
N SER A 23 -22.19 5.17 -8.60
CA SER A 23 -21.70 3.87 -8.14
C SER A 23 -20.19 3.86 -8.08
N ILE A 24 -19.63 3.17 -7.09
CA ILE A 24 -18.19 2.99 -6.96
C ILE A 24 -17.87 1.56 -6.56
N ASP A 25 -16.93 0.96 -7.28
CA ASP A 25 -16.34 -0.33 -6.94
C ASP A 25 -15.01 -0.08 -6.22
N ILE A 26 -14.79 -0.78 -5.11
CA ILE A 26 -13.61 -0.61 -4.26
C ILE A 26 -12.88 -1.95 -4.12
N THR A 27 -11.61 -1.96 -4.52
CA THR A 27 -10.70 -3.08 -4.34
C THR A 27 -9.58 -2.71 -3.36
N LYS A 28 -9.10 -3.69 -2.59
CA LYS A 28 -8.00 -3.53 -1.65
C LYS A 28 -6.85 -4.45 -2.04
N ASN A 29 -5.62 -3.93 -2.00
CA ASN A 29 -4.39 -4.70 -2.09
C ASN A 29 -3.65 -4.56 -0.75
N GLN A 30 -3.54 -5.67 -0.02
CA GLN A 30 -2.81 -5.77 1.24
C GLN A 30 -1.64 -6.76 1.11
N ASP A 31 -1.01 -6.81 -0.07
CA ASP A 31 0.12 -7.70 -0.35
C ASP A 31 1.49 -7.01 -0.29
N GLU A 32 1.54 -5.67 -0.27
CA GLU A 32 2.81 -4.92 -0.25
C GLU A 32 3.43 -4.87 1.15
N GLY A 33 4.70 -4.47 1.23
CA GLY A 33 5.50 -4.47 2.45
C GLY A 33 5.04 -3.44 3.48
N ILE A 34 4.91 -2.17 3.05
CA ILE A 34 4.76 -1.04 4.00
C ILE A 34 3.45 -0.28 3.88
N TYR A 35 2.74 -0.40 2.74
CA TYR A 35 1.45 0.22 2.48
C TYR A 35 0.39 -0.83 2.12
N ASP A 36 -0.85 -0.55 2.48
CA ASP A 36 -2.03 -1.11 1.84
C ASP A 36 -2.53 -0.11 0.77
N TYR A 37 -3.01 -0.62 -0.35
CA TYR A 37 -3.57 0.22 -1.42
C TYR A 37 -5.07 -0.01 -1.57
N ILE A 38 -5.81 1.09 -1.70
CA ILE A 38 -7.24 1.09 -1.98
C ILE A 38 -7.43 1.68 -3.36
N TYR A 39 -8.06 0.91 -4.25
CA TYR A 39 -8.38 1.32 -5.60
C TYR A 39 -9.88 1.52 -5.71
N GLY A 40 -10.30 2.63 -6.29
CA GLY A 40 -11.71 2.87 -6.60
C GLY A 40 -11.93 3.12 -8.08
N LYS A 41 -13.03 2.60 -8.61
CA LYS A 41 -13.50 2.84 -9.98
C LYS A 41 -14.97 3.21 -9.97
N SER A 42 -15.31 4.36 -10.53
CA SER A 42 -16.69 4.86 -10.60
C SER A 42 -17.24 4.91 -12.02
N ASP A 43 -18.56 4.93 -12.15
CA ASP A 43 -19.23 5.26 -13.41
C ASP A 43 -19.23 6.77 -13.71
N GLU A 44 -18.97 7.61 -12.70
CA GLU A 44 -18.90 9.08 -12.78
C GLU A 44 -17.45 9.60 -12.62
N THR A 45 -17.18 10.81 -13.14
CA THR A 45 -15.87 11.45 -12.97
C THR A 45 -15.70 11.91 -11.53
N ILE A 46 -14.64 11.45 -10.89
CA ILE A 46 -14.26 11.79 -9.52
C ILE A 46 -13.54 13.14 -9.54
N LYS A 47 -14.02 14.06 -8.70
CA LYS A 47 -13.42 15.38 -8.52
C LYS A 47 -12.35 15.33 -7.43
N SER A 48 -12.65 14.71 -6.30
CA SER A 48 -11.72 14.54 -5.20
C SER A 48 -12.10 13.35 -4.33
N VAL A 49 -11.09 12.79 -3.67
CA VAL A 49 -11.27 11.79 -2.62
C VAL A 49 -10.48 12.27 -1.41
N SER A 50 -11.09 12.22 -0.24
CA SER A 50 -10.43 12.51 1.03
C SER A 50 -10.68 11.38 2.00
N GLY A 51 -9.70 11.06 2.82
CA GLY A 51 -9.85 10.13 3.94
C GLY A 51 -8.92 10.50 5.07
N GLU A 52 -9.26 10.03 6.25
CA GLU A 52 -8.44 10.16 7.46
C GLU A 52 -8.16 8.76 8.02
N ASP A 53 -6.95 8.56 8.52
CA ASP A 53 -6.63 7.39 9.33
C ASP A 53 -7.16 7.55 10.77
N GLN A 54 -6.99 6.50 11.59
CA GLN A 54 -7.46 6.52 12.99
C GLN A 54 -6.70 7.52 13.88
N ALA A 55 -5.54 8.01 13.43
CA ALA A 55 -4.76 9.03 14.10
C ALA A 55 -5.12 10.45 13.62
N GLY A 56 -6.07 10.58 12.67
CA GLY A 56 -6.50 11.85 12.10
C GLY A 56 -5.57 12.39 11.01
N ASN A 57 -4.64 11.57 10.50
CA ASN A 57 -3.79 11.98 9.40
C ASN A 57 -4.55 11.86 8.08
N THR A 58 -4.44 12.87 7.22
CA THR A 58 -5.00 12.83 5.88
C THR A 58 -4.29 11.78 5.03
N LEU A 59 -5.08 10.96 4.33
CA LEU A 59 -4.56 9.98 3.38
C LEU A 59 -4.08 10.66 2.10
N ASN A 60 -2.98 10.15 1.54
CA ASN A 60 -2.56 10.54 0.19
C ASN A 60 -3.40 9.77 -0.85
N VAL A 61 -4.14 10.50 -1.69
CA VAL A 61 -5.04 9.93 -2.67
C VAL A 61 -4.83 10.56 -4.04
N ASP A 62 -4.46 9.74 -5.01
CA ASP A 62 -4.35 10.13 -6.41
C ASP A 62 -5.68 9.88 -7.12
N VAL A 63 -6.19 10.90 -7.81
CA VAL A 63 -7.43 10.82 -8.59
C VAL A 63 -7.12 11.02 -10.07
N ALA A 64 -7.58 10.08 -10.90
CA ALA A 64 -7.40 10.09 -12.35
C ALA A 64 -8.74 9.79 -13.05
N GLY A 65 -9.50 10.85 -13.35
CA GLY A 65 -10.76 10.74 -14.09
C GLY A 65 -11.83 10.00 -13.28
N LYS A 66 -12.03 8.71 -13.59
CA LYS A 66 -13.03 7.86 -12.91
C LYS A 66 -12.42 6.90 -11.88
N GLU A 67 -11.12 6.99 -11.68
CA GLU A 67 -10.36 6.08 -10.85
C GLU A 67 -9.63 6.86 -9.76
N PHE A 68 -9.42 6.21 -8.62
CA PHE A 68 -8.54 6.72 -7.57
C PHE A 68 -7.68 5.59 -6.99
N GLN A 69 -6.54 5.97 -6.43
CA GLN A 69 -5.69 5.12 -5.63
C GLN A 69 -5.32 5.85 -4.33
N ALA A 70 -5.55 5.21 -3.19
CA ALA A 70 -5.09 5.69 -1.89
C ALA A 70 -4.01 4.75 -1.34
N ALA A 71 -2.91 5.32 -0.86
CA ALA A 71 -1.87 4.58 -0.13
C ALA A 71 -2.10 4.79 1.38
N VAL A 72 -2.23 3.69 2.12
CA VAL A 72 -2.49 3.70 3.56
C VAL A 72 -1.36 2.96 4.26
N PRO A 73 -0.67 3.56 5.25
CA PRO A 73 0.34 2.84 6.02
C PRO A 73 -0.22 1.53 6.59
N ALA A 74 0.52 0.44 6.40
CA ALA A 74 0.17 -0.82 7.02
C ALA A 74 0.33 -0.70 8.55
N LEU A 75 -0.63 -1.22 9.32
CA LEU A 75 -0.59 -1.20 10.79
C LEU A 75 -0.55 -2.60 11.37
N LEU A 76 -0.05 -2.75 12.60
CA LEU A 76 -0.14 -4.01 13.37
C LEU A 76 -1.59 -4.43 13.63
N ASN A 77 -2.46 -3.46 13.89
CA ASN A 77 -3.85 -3.68 14.26
C ASN A 77 -4.79 -3.47 13.07
N ASP A 78 -5.96 -4.12 13.12
CA ASP A 78 -7.04 -3.86 12.16
C ASP A 78 -7.40 -2.36 12.17
N GLN A 79 -7.50 -1.76 10.99
CA GLN A 79 -7.84 -0.35 10.82
C GLN A 79 -9.14 -0.18 10.04
N SER A 80 -9.86 0.89 10.37
CA SER A 80 -11.05 1.32 9.66
C SER A 80 -10.87 2.75 9.20
N LEU A 81 -11.18 3.01 7.94
CA LEU A 81 -11.05 4.31 7.29
C LEU A 81 -12.42 4.71 6.75
N ASP A 82 -12.71 6.00 6.78
CA ASP A 82 -13.87 6.59 6.12
C ASP A 82 -13.36 7.43 4.94
N LEU A 83 -13.75 7.06 3.73
CA LEU A 83 -13.42 7.77 2.49
C LEU A 83 -14.64 8.57 2.03
N LYS A 84 -14.44 9.87 1.82
CA LYS A 84 -15.40 10.75 1.16
C LYS A 84 -14.99 10.93 -0.30
N ILE A 85 -15.86 10.56 -1.23
CA ILE A 85 -15.68 10.74 -2.67
C ILE A 85 -16.63 11.84 -3.15
N GLU A 86 -16.09 12.89 -3.75
CA GLU A 86 -16.86 13.94 -4.41
C GLU A 86 -16.78 13.76 -5.92
N TYR A 87 -17.93 13.73 -6.60
CA TYR A 87 -18.02 13.61 -8.05
C TYR A 87 -18.15 14.98 -8.72
N SER A 88 -17.74 15.06 -9.98
CA SER A 88 -17.81 16.30 -10.77
C SER A 88 -19.25 16.78 -11.02
N ASN A 89 -20.23 15.89 -10.90
CA ASN A 89 -21.67 16.22 -10.98
C ASN A 89 -22.24 16.77 -9.66
N GLY A 90 -21.42 16.92 -8.61
CA GLY A 90 -21.82 17.44 -7.30
C GLY A 90 -22.37 16.40 -6.33
N ASN A 91 -22.54 15.14 -6.75
CA ASN A 91 -22.88 14.06 -5.84
C ASN A 91 -21.70 13.68 -4.95
N GLU A 92 -21.99 13.04 -3.83
CA GLU A 92 -21.00 12.53 -2.89
C GLU A 92 -21.28 11.07 -2.53
N SER A 93 -20.24 10.32 -2.18
CA SER A 93 -20.34 8.97 -1.61
C SER A 93 -19.40 8.83 -0.42
N ASN A 94 -19.86 8.14 0.62
CA ASN A 94 -19.04 7.82 1.78
C ASN A 94 -18.83 6.30 1.85
N GLN A 95 -17.57 5.88 1.91
CA GLN A 95 -17.18 4.47 1.92
C GLN A 95 -16.39 4.15 3.18
N LYS A 96 -16.85 3.14 3.92
CA LYS A 96 -16.14 2.63 5.10
C LYS A 96 -15.27 1.44 4.71
N ILE A 97 -13.96 1.62 4.77
CA ILE A 97 -12.98 0.60 4.39
C ILE A 97 -12.39 -0.04 5.63
N LYS A 98 -12.35 -1.37 5.64
CA LYS A 98 -11.68 -2.16 6.68
C LYS A 98 -10.44 -2.82 6.10
N LEU A 99 -9.28 -2.55 6.70
CA LEU A 99 -8.00 -3.18 6.38
C LEU A 99 -7.57 -4.04 7.57
N LYS A 100 -7.06 -5.23 7.27
CA LYS A 100 -6.54 -6.14 8.30
C LYS A 100 -5.16 -5.71 8.76
N GLY A 101 -4.92 -5.86 10.06
CA GLY A 101 -3.59 -5.66 10.64
C GLY A 101 -2.57 -6.65 10.05
N ARG A 102 -1.33 -6.19 9.93
CA ARG A 102 -0.19 -6.98 9.44
C ARG A 102 0.48 -7.75 10.56
N LEU A 103 1.08 -8.88 10.19
CA LEU A 103 1.99 -9.58 11.07
C LEU A 103 3.35 -8.90 11.05
N ALA A 104 3.94 -8.70 12.23
CA ALA A 104 5.33 -8.28 12.32
C ALA A 104 6.27 -9.36 11.77
N ILE A 105 7.22 -8.94 10.93
CA ILE A 105 8.37 -9.76 10.53
C ILE A 105 9.10 -10.22 11.80
N ASP A 106 9.53 -9.26 12.63
CA ASP A 106 10.32 -9.46 13.84
C ASP A 106 10.34 -8.20 14.73
N GLU A 107 10.95 -8.30 15.92
CA GLU A 107 11.39 -7.14 16.70
C GLU A 107 12.53 -6.42 15.95
N TYR A 108 12.44 -5.11 15.82
CA TYR A 108 13.38 -4.32 15.01
C TYR A 108 14.85 -4.47 15.44
N PRO A 109 15.20 -4.46 16.75
CA PRO A 109 16.59 -4.68 17.15
C PRO A 109 17.15 -6.04 16.73
N ASN A 110 16.32 -7.09 16.72
CA ASN A 110 16.74 -8.41 16.26
C ASN A 110 16.90 -8.44 14.74
N PHE A 111 15.93 -7.86 14.03
CA PHE A 111 15.98 -7.71 12.57
C PHE A 111 17.28 -7.01 12.11
N VAL A 112 17.62 -5.86 12.70
CA VAL A 112 18.81 -5.10 12.31
C VAL A 112 20.09 -5.87 12.57
N ALA A 113 20.18 -6.54 13.73
CA ALA A 113 21.37 -7.33 14.08
C ALA A 113 21.60 -8.47 13.07
N LEU A 114 20.54 -9.18 12.69
CA LEU A 114 20.62 -10.27 11.70
C LEU A 114 20.94 -9.73 10.31
N MET A 115 20.18 -8.74 9.84
CA MET A 115 20.30 -8.22 8.48
C MET A 115 21.65 -7.58 8.21
N ASN A 116 22.15 -6.73 9.10
CA ASN A 116 23.43 -6.05 8.88
C ASN A 116 24.60 -7.05 8.85
N ASP A 117 24.61 -8.03 9.76
CA ASP A 117 25.61 -9.10 9.74
C ASP A 117 25.56 -9.89 8.41
N ARG A 118 24.34 -10.19 7.96
CA ARG A 118 24.15 -11.01 6.75
C ARG A 118 24.42 -10.29 5.45
N ILE A 119 24.11 -9.00 5.35
CA ILE A 119 24.45 -8.17 4.18
C ILE A 119 25.97 -8.18 3.96
N VAL A 120 26.74 -7.91 5.03
CA VAL A 120 28.21 -7.89 4.95
C VAL A 120 28.78 -9.25 4.56
N GLN A 121 28.21 -10.35 5.05
CA GLN A 121 28.63 -11.71 4.67
C GLN A 121 28.26 -12.07 3.23
N THR A 122 27.13 -11.56 2.73
CA THR A 122 26.60 -11.87 1.39
C THR A 122 27.36 -11.12 0.30
N ASN A 123 27.65 -9.83 0.52
CA ASN A 123 28.30 -8.97 -0.45
C ASN A 123 29.04 -7.82 0.25
N ASP A 124 30.36 -7.89 0.26
CA ASP A 124 31.22 -6.89 0.92
C ASP A 124 31.24 -5.51 0.22
N LYS A 125 30.60 -5.40 -0.94
CA LYS A 125 30.43 -4.14 -1.69
C LYS A 125 29.08 -3.47 -1.46
N ALA A 126 28.10 -4.20 -0.94
CA ALA A 126 26.83 -3.64 -0.53
C ALA A 126 27.05 -2.61 0.59
N LYS A 127 26.36 -1.48 0.50
CA LYS A 127 26.51 -0.34 1.43
C LYS A 127 25.25 -0.09 2.27
N THR A 128 24.17 -0.81 2.01
CA THR A 128 22.96 -0.73 2.81
C THR A 128 23.25 -1.25 4.20
N GLU A 129 22.99 -0.39 5.18
CA GLU A 129 23.03 -0.71 6.59
C GLU A 129 21.72 -0.21 7.20
N PHE A 130 21.02 -1.07 7.94
CA PHE A 130 19.86 -0.68 8.70
C PHE A 130 20.31 0.00 10.00
N PRO A 131 19.78 1.17 10.36
CA PRO A 131 20.14 1.84 11.60
C PRO A 131 19.66 1.04 12.82
N PHE A 132 20.45 1.03 13.90
CA PHE A 132 20.08 0.30 15.14
C PHE A 132 18.85 0.86 15.86
N THR A 133 18.44 2.09 15.54
CA THR A 133 17.27 2.77 16.11
C THR A 133 16.52 3.51 15.01
N VAL A 134 15.20 3.38 15.01
CA VAL A 134 14.28 4.13 14.15
C VAL A 134 13.05 4.53 14.95
N GLU A 135 12.39 5.59 14.50
CA GLU A 135 11.08 5.98 15.00
C GLU A 135 9.99 5.10 14.39
N ASP A 136 8.85 5.02 15.08
CA ASP A 136 7.65 4.36 14.55
C ASP A 136 7.13 5.10 13.30
N GLY A 137 6.64 4.32 12.35
CA GLY A 137 6.16 4.77 11.05
C GLY A 137 7.01 4.27 9.89
N ILE A 138 6.83 4.90 8.74
CA ILE A 138 7.53 4.58 7.50
C ILE A 138 8.73 5.51 7.36
N THR A 139 9.92 4.92 7.19
CA THR A 139 11.15 5.69 7.05
C THR A 139 12.08 5.11 5.98
N THR A 140 12.81 5.99 5.29
CA THR A 140 13.90 5.59 4.40
C THR A 140 15.14 5.35 5.26
N VAL A 141 15.62 4.10 5.28
CA VAL A 141 16.81 3.70 6.06
C VAL A 141 18.08 3.68 5.23
N SER A 142 17.96 3.59 3.92
CA SER A 142 19.10 3.58 3.00
C SER A 142 18.70 4.15 1.64
N ASP A 143 19.60 4.92 1.03
CA ASP A 143 19.50 5.41 -0.33
C ASP A 143 20.93 5.45 -0.90
N VAL A 144 21.39 4.27 -1.34
CA VAL A 144 22.78 4.05 -1.76
C VAL A 144 22.79 3.16 -2.99
N ASN A 145 23.81 3.32 -3.84
CA ASN A 145 24.02 2.47 -5.02
C ASN A 145 22.78 2.37 -5.95
N GLY A 146 21.93 3.40 -5.95
CA GLY A 146 20.70 3.45 -6.76
C GLY A 146 19.55 2.60 -6.22
N VAL A 147 19.64 2.15 -4.96
CA VAL A 147 18.58 1.45 -4.24
C VAL A 147 18.14 2.26 -3.03
N LYS A 148 16.86 2.63 -3.02
CA LYS A 148 16.19 3.24 -1.88
C LYS A 148 15.45 2.16 -1.11
N THR A 149 15.76 2.03 0.18
CA THR A 149 15.13 1.05 1.09
C THR A 149 14.30 1.78 2.14
N ASN A 150 13.01 1.47 2.17
CA ASN A 150 12.05 1.95 3.15
C ASN A 150 11.60 0.78 4.04
N ILE A 151 11.35 1.07 5.31
CA ILE A 151 10.77 0.12 6.25
C ILE A 151 9.57 0.75 6.94
N ASN A 152 8.69 -0.09 7.49
CA ASN A 152 7.62 0.33 8.39
C ASN A 152 7.81 -0.34 9.76
N VAL A 153 7.97 0.46 10.81
CA VAL A 153 8.14 -0.03 12.19
C VAL A 153 7.01 0.48 13.07
N GLN A 154 6.44 -0.38 13.91
CA GLN A 154 5.41 -0.02 14.89
C GLN A 154 5.62 -0.78 16.19
N ASP A 155 5.51 -0.08 17.32
CA ASP A 155 5.69 -0.67 18.65
C ASP A 155 7.00 -1.49 18.73
N GLY A 156 8.07 -0.97 18.12
CA GLY A 156 9.39 -1.62 18.06
C GLY A 156 9.51 -2.81 17.11
N LYS A 157 8.48 -3.12 16.31
CA LYS A 157 8.45 -4.26 15.39
C LYS A 157 8.45 -3.83 13.93
N ILE A 158 9.22 -4.51 13.09
CA ILE A 158 9.20 -4.27 11.64
C ILE A 158 8.03 -5.01 10.99
N LEU A 159 7.24 -4.30 10.19
CA LEU A 159 6.06 -4.85 9.50
C LEU A 159 6.40 -5.28 8.08
N GLY A 160 7.27 -4.54 7.42
CA GLY A 160 7.68 -4.83 6.05
C GLY A 160 8.81 -3.95 5.56
N ILE A 161 9.34 -4.35 4.42
CA ILE A 161 10.43 -3.70 3.69
C ILE A 161 9.92 -3.42 2.28
N ASN A 162 10.20 -2.22 1.79
CA ASN A 162 9.99 -1.84 0.40
C ASN A 162 11.30 -1.27 -0.15
N MET A 163 11.70 -1.73 -1.32
CA MET A 163 12.89 -1.29 -2.02
C MET A 163 12.50 -0.81 -3.41
N THR A 164 13.13 0.27 -3.85
CA THR A 164 13.01 0.80 -5.21
C THR A 164 14.39 0.99 -5.80
N SER A 165 14.56 0.63 -7.06
CA SER A 165 15.82 0.77 -7.77
C SER A 165 15.62 1.21 -9.21
N GLU A 166 16.24 2.33 -9.58
CA GLU A 166 16.44 2.72 -10.99
C GLU A 166 17.72 2.10 -11.58
N SER A 167 18.67 1.77 -10.70
CA SER A 167 19.92 1.10 -11.00
C SER A 167 20.37 0.32 -9.78
N ASP A 168 20.64 -0.98 -9.91
CA ASP A 168 21.08 -1.81 -8.78
C ASP A 168 22.61 -1.96 -8.81
N VAL A 169 23.33 -0.86 -8.53
CA VAL A 169 24.79 -0.86 -8.54
C VAL A 169 25.28 -1.76 -7.42
N ASP A 170 26.31 -2.56 -7.70
CA ASP A 170 26.84 -3.56 -6.77
C ASP A 170 25.81 -4.58 -6.24
N LYS A 171 24.64 -4.71 -6.90
CA LYS A 171 23.58 -5.67 -6.54
C LYS A 171 23.04 -5.48 -5.12
N GLU A 172 22.88 -4.24 -4.70
CA GLU A 172 22.38 -3.85 -3.39
C GLU A 172 21.02 -4.48 -3.06
N MET A 173 20.04 -4.36 -3.95
CA MET A 173 18.69 -4.90 -3.73
C MET A 173 18.72 -6.43 -3.64
N ALA A 174 19.42 -7.09 -4.57
CA ALA A 174 19.57 -8.55 -4.52
C ALA A 174 20.27 -9.01 -3.25
N THR A 175 21.26 -8.24 -2.74
CA THR A 175 21.96 -8.54 -1.49
C THR A 175 20.99 -8.48 -0.30
N ILE A 176 20.16 -7.44 -0.20
CA ILE A 176 19.16 -7.32 0.88
C ILE A 176 18.18 -8.49 0.84
N ILE A 177 17.71 -8.87 -0.35
CA ILE A 177 16.79 -10.02 -0.52
C ILE A 177 17.44 -11.31 -0.04
N VAL A 178 18.67 -11.61 -0.47
CA VAL A 178 19.38 -12.83 -0.06
C VAL A 178 19.68 -12.82 1.44
N ALA A 179 20.15 -11.70 1.98
CA ALA A 179 20.39 -11.53 3.41
C ALA A 179 19.12 -11.79 4.23
N PHE A 180 17.96 -11.33 3.75
CA PHE A 180 16.67 -11.62 4.38
C PHE A 180 16.33 -13.12 4.31
N GLN A 181 16.46 -13.73 3.13
CA GLN A 181 16.17 -15.15 2.95
C GLN A 181 17.03 -16.02 3.87
N GLU A 182 18.30 -15.69 4.07
CA GLU A 182 19.18 -16.43 4.95
C GLU A 182 18.86 -16.20 6.43
N SER A 183 18.64 -14.95 6.83
CA SER A 183 18.33 -14.55 8.22
C SER A 183 17.03 -15.17 8.73
N TYR A 184 16.04 -15.28 7.86
CA TYR A 184 14.70 -15.78 8.20
C TYR A 184 14.42 -17.17 7.63
N HIS A 185 15.45 -17.89 7.18
CA HIS A 185 15.33 -19.24 6.60
C HIS A 185 14.26 -19.36 5.50
N ALA A 186 14.09 -18.30 4.71
CA ALA A 186 13.20 -18.23 3.56
C ALA A 186 13.92 -18.52 2.23
N ASN A 187 15.14 -19.09 2.28
CA ASN A 187 15.92 -19.53 1.13
C ASN A 187 15.12 -20.49 0.24
N ASN A 188 14.78 -20.03 -0.96
CA ASN A 188 14.04 -20.79 -1.95
C ASN A 188 14.31 -20.23 -3.36
N GLU A 189 14.61 -21.11 -4.32
CA GLU A 189 14.85 -20.74 -5.72
C GLU A 189 13.68 -19.97 -6.34
N GLY A 190 12.44 -20.25 -5.89
CA GLY A 190 11.24 -19.56 -6.35
C GLY A 190 11.23 -18.05 -6.08
N VAL A 191 11.97 -17.57 -5.07
CA VAL A 191 12.13 -16.12 -4.84
C VAL A 191 13.01 -15.51 -5.94
N SER A 192 14.11 -16.16 -6.30
CA SER A 192 14.98 -15.73 -7.40
C SER A 192 14.27 -15.83 -8.76
N ASP A 193 13.48 -16.88 -8.97
CA ASP A 193 12.67 -17.03 -10.18
C ASP A 193 11.63 -15.91 -10.31
N ALA A 194 10.93 -15.57 -9.22
CA ALA A 194 10.00 -14.44 -9.22
C ALA A 194 10.73 -13.12 -9.56
N TYR A 195 11.86 -12.85 -8.89
CA TYR A 195 12.68 -11.68 -9.17
C TYR A 195 13.09 -11.57 -10.64
N ASN A 196 13.65 -12.64 -11.22
CA ASN A 196 14.05 -12.68 -12.63
C ASN A 196 12.85 -12.55 -13.58
N ASN A 197 11.73 -13.19 -13.25
CA ASN A 197 10.50 -13.08 -14.04
C ASN A 197 9.97 -11.64 -14.06
N ALA A 198 10.06 -10.88 -12.95
CA ALA A 198 9.70 -9.46 -12.95
C ALA A 198 10.61 -8.63 -13.86
N LEU A 199 11.92 -8.92 -13.86
CA LEU A 199 12.90 -8.25 -14.72
C LEU A 199 12.64 -8.48 -16.22
N ASP A 200 12.28 -9.71 -16.59
CA ASP A 200 12.09 -10.15 -17.98
C ASP A 200 10.68 -9.82 -18.50
N SER A 201 9.65 -10.16 -17.73
CA SER A 201 8.26 -10.03 -18.17
C SER A 201 7.69 -8.62 -18.04
N LYS A 202 8.33 -7.76 -17.25
CA LYS A 202 7.82 -6.44 -16.82
C LYS A 202 6.42 -6.52 -16.19
N LYS A 203 6.11 -7.66 -15.57
CA LYS A 203 4.88 -7.86 -14.80
C LYS A 203 5.24 -8.03 -13.35
N LYS A 204 4.27 -7.68 -12.50
CA LYS A 204 4.31 -8.01 -11.09
C LYS A 204 4.34 -9.52 -10.90
N THR A 205 5.24 -9.99 -10.05
CA THR A 205 5.38 -11.40 -9.65
C THR A 205 5.50 -11.47 -8.14
N SER A 206 5.22 -12.64 -7.57
CA SER A 206 5.42 -12.86 -6.15
C SER A 206 5.70 -14.33 -5.86
N PHE A 207 6.34 -14.57 -4.72
CA PHE A 207 6.60 -15.90 -4.20
C PHE A 207 6.50 -15.89 -2.67
N GLU A 208 5.96 -16.96 -2.10
CA GLU A 208 5.85 -17.14 -0.65
C GLU A 208 6.83 -18.22 -0.17
N SER A 209 7.62 -17.91 0.86
CA SER A 209 8.61 -18.80 1.44
C SER A 209 8.71 -18.56 2.95
N ASN A 210 8.61 -19.64 3.73
CA ASN A 210 8.70 -19.64 5.20
C ASN A 210 7.82 -18.59 5.91
N GLY A 211 6.59 -18.38 5.43
CA GLY A 211 5.66 -17.39 6.01
C GLY A 211 5.95 -15.94 5.61
N PHE A 212 6.81 -15.71 4.62
CA PHE A 212 7.09 -14.40 4.04
C PHE A 212 6.69 -14.38 2.57
N LYS A 213 6.17 -13.25 2.11
CA LYS A 213 5.87 -12.98 0.71
C LYS A 213 6.87 -11.97 0.17
N PHE A 214 7.44 -12.33 -0.96
CA PHE A 214 8.33 -11.49 -1.75
C PHE A 214 7.55 -11.09 -3.00
N THR A 215 7.43 -9.80 -3.24
CA THR A 215 6.73 -9.24 -4.40
C THR A 215 7.70 -8.40 -5.19
N PHE A 216 7.71 -8.57 -6.52
CA PHE A 216 8.61 -7.86 -7.42
C PHE A 216 7.83 -7.27 -8.59
N GLU A 217 8.08 -6.01 -8.92
CA GLU A 217 7.43 -5.34 -10.04
C GLU A 217 8.43 -4.45 -10.77
N LYS A 218 8.39 -4.46 -12.10
CA LYS A 218 9.20 -3.58 -12.93
C LYS A 218 8.31 -2.63 -13.71
N ASN A 219 8.36 -1.35 -13.37
CA ASN A 219 7.61 -0.30 -14.05
C ASN A 219 8.58 0.65 -14.76
N GLY A 220 8.58 0.60 -16.10
CA GLY A 220 9.58 1.32 -16.89
C GLY A 220 11.00 0.83 -16.59
N ASN A 221 11.83 1.72 -16.04
CA ASN A 221 13.21 1.43 -15.62
C ASN A 221 13.33 1.12 -14.13
N GLU A 222 12.28 1.36 -13.34
CA GLU A 222 12.28 1.12 -11.90
C GLU A 222 11.90 -0.32 -11.58
N LEU A 223 12.67 -0.93 -10.69
CA LEU A 223 12.37 -2.20 -10.05
C LEU A 223 11.92 -1.94 -8.61
N PHE A 224 10.82 -2.57 -8.24
CA PHE A 224 10.23 -2.55 -6.91
C PHE A 224 10.35 -3.94 -6.30
N ALA A 225 10.69 -4.00 -5.02
CA ALA A 225 10.71 -5.22 -4.25
C ALA A 225 10.09 -4.99 -2.87
N ASP A 226 9.12 -5.82 -2.50
CA ASP A 226 8.43 -5.77 -1.23
C ASP A 226 8.59 -7.09 -0.49
N ILE A 227 8.82 -7.02 0.81
CA ILE A 227 8.91 -8.17 1.72
C ILE A 227 7.94 -7.94 2.88
N ALA A 228 7.01 -8.87 3.06
CA ALA A 228 6.02 -8.84 4.13
C ALA A 228 5.83 -10.23 4.75
N LYS A 229 5.40 -10.29 6.01
CA LYS A 229 4.98 -11.55 6.62
C LYS A 229 3.53 -11.87 6.27
N VAL A 230 3.28 -13.12 5.89
CA VAL A 230 1.95 -13.66 5.55
C VAL A 230 1.51 -14.72 6.55
N LYS A 231 0.20 -15.00 6.57
CA LYS A 231 -0.46 -15.93 7.51
C LYS A 231 -0.36 -17.38 7.06
#